data_AF-A0A395IKJ5-F1
#
_entry.id   AF-A0A395IKJ5-F1
#
_cell.length_a   1.000
_cell.length_b   1.000
_cell.length_c   1.000
_cell.angle_alpha   90.00
_cell.angle_beta   90.00
_cell.angle_gamma   90.00
#
_symmetry.space_group_name_H-M   'P 1'
#
loop_
_entity.id
_entity.type
_entity.pdbx_description
1 polymer ?
#
loop_
_entity_poly.entity_id
_entity_poly.type
_entity_poly.pdbx_seq_one_letter_code
_entity_poly.pdbx_strand_id
1 'polypeptide(L)'
;MENSSWKISESLGADLYSVDENSDLRRDQIHVVNTRLSDLGSVLRNTKQTLDAELTQIAKSLAAWMVIIKKEKAVYQTLNLFSYDHARKTLIAEAWCPSNSLPLIKSTLHDVNNRAGLSVPSIINEIRTNKTPPTYQKTNKFTEGFQTIINAYGTAKYQEVNPGLPTIVTFPFLFAVMFGDFGHGLSWFVQLRAMIYWEKSLKKVRDELFSMAFTVDILC
;
A
#
# COMPACT_ATOMS: atom_id res chain seq x y z
N MET A 1 45.15 40.52 -22.71
CA MET A 1 44.04 40.08 -23.59
C MET A 1 43.53 38.69 -23.18
N GLU A 2 44.40 37.78 -22.76
CA GLU A 2 44.06 36.40 -22.36
C GLU A 2 43.05 36.29 -21.19
N ASN A 3 43.17 37.14 -20.16
CA ASN A 3 42.24 37.16 -19.01
C ASN A 3 40.80 37.56 -19.35
N SER A 4 40.55 38.28 -20.46
CA SER A 4 39.20 38.65 -20.88
C SER A 4 38.51 37.47 -21.59
N SER A 5 39.26 36.71 -22.38
CA SER A 5 38.77 35.53 -23.10
C SER A 5 38.43 34.37 -22.16
N TRP A 6 39.22 34.20 -21.09
CA TRP A 6 38.92 33.22 -20.02
C TRP A 6 37.58 33.52 -19.35
N LYS A 7 37.38 34.78 -18.93
CA LYS A 7 36.16 35.22 -18.25
C LYS A 7 34.91 35.11 -19.12
N ILE A 8 35.01 35.37 -20.42
CA ILE A 8 33.90 35.20 -21.36
C ILE A 8 33.55 33.72 -21.51
N SER A 9 34.54 32.84 -21.60
CA SER A 9 34.33 31.40 -21.79
C SER A 9 33.77 30.72 -20.53
N GLU A 10 34.25 31.10 -19.35
CA GLU A 10 33.71 30.66 -18.06
C GLU A 10 32.26 31.16 -17.86
N SER A 11 31.96 32.40 -18.28
CA SER A 11 30.60 32.96 -18.26
C SER A 11 29.63 32.24 -19.21
N LEU A 12 30.13 31.50 -20.20
CA LEU A 12 29.34 30.68 -21.12
C LEU A 12 29.22 29.21 -20.65
N GLY A 13 29.76 28.88 -19.48
CA GLY A 13 29.69 27.54 -18.88
C GLY A 13 30.76 26.57 -19.38
N ALA A 14 31.88 27.05 -19.92
CA ALA A 14 33.00 26.20 -20.31
C ALA A 14 33.96 25.95 -19.13
N ASP A 15 34.30 24.68 -18.90
CA ASP A 15 35.34 24.28 -17.96
C ASP A 15 36.72 24.40 -18.64
N LEU A 16 37.56 25.31 -18.15
CA LEU A 16 38.86 25.60 -18.74
C LEU A 16 39.98 24.96 -17.90
N TYR A 17 40.91 24.28 -18.57
CA TYR A 17 42.04 23.60 -17.94
C TYR A 17 43.37 24.13 -18.47
N SER A 18 44.34 24.33 -17.57
CA SER A 18 45.71 24.72 -17.94
C SER A 18 46.49 23.52 -18.49
N VAL A 19 46.97 23.60 -19.73
CA VAL A 19 47.79 22.57 -20.38
C VAL A 19 49.15 23.16 -20.71
N ASP A 20 50.22 22.43 -20.41
CA ASP A 20 51.58 22.89 -20.72
C ASP A 20 51.86 22.83 -22.24
N GLU A 21 52.59 23.82 -22.77
CA GLU A 21 52.99 23.88 -24.19
C GLU A 21 54.09 22.86 -24.52
N ASN A 22 54.92 22.51 -23.54
CA ASN A 22 55.99 21.53 -23.69
C ASN A 22 55.43 20.10 -23.79
N SER A 23 55.88 19.34 -24.79
CA SER A 23 55.43 17.97 -25.04
C SER A 23 55.74 17.02 -23.89
N ASP A 24 56.88 17.20 -23.22
CA ASP A 24 57.31 16.31 -22.14
C ASP A 24 56.49 16.55 -20.87
N LEU A 25 56.31 17.81 -20.48
CA LEU A 25 55.48 18.18 -19.31
C LEU A 25 54.02 17.82 -19.51
N ARG A 26 53.48 17.93 -20.73
CA ARG A 26 52.13 17.47 -21.06
C ARG A 26 51.97 15.96 -20.91
N ARG A 27 52.99 15.18 -21.28
CA ARG A 27 52.98 13.72 -21.13
C ARG A 27 52.95 13.32 -19.66
N ASP A 28 53.70 14.02 -18.81
CA ASP A 28 53.67 13.83 -17.36
C ASP A 28 52.32 14.21 -16.75
N GLN A 29 51.72 15.33 -17.18
CA GLN A 29 50.37 15.75 -16.77
C GLN A 29 49.32 14.67 -17.08
N ILE A 30 49.35 14.10 -18.30
CA ILE A 30 48.45 13.00 -18.68
C ILE A 30 48.65 11.79 -17.77
N HIS A 31 49.90 11.43 -17.48
CA HIS A 31 50.19 10.29 -16.61
C HIS A 31 49.67 10.50 -15.19
N VAL A 32 49.81 11.71 -14.63
CA VAL A 32 49.29 12.07 -13.30
C VAL A 32 47.76 12.03 -13.27
N VAL A 33 47.09 12.59 -14.27
CA VAL A 33 45.63 12.59 -14.36
C VAL A 33 45.08 11.17 -14.49
N ASN A 34 45.70 10.32 -15.33
CA ASN A 34 45.28 8.94 -15.49
C ASN A 34 45.44 8.11 -14.20
N THR A 35 46.54 8.31 -13.46
CA THR A 35 46.72 7.66 -12.15
C THR A 35 45.63 8.10 -11.18
N ARG A 36 45.37 9.41 -11.06
CA ARG A 36 44.31 9.93 -10.17
C ARG A 36 42.93 9.45 -10.58
N LEU A 37 42.65 9.36 -11.88
CA LEU A 37 41.38 8.85 -12.40
C LEU A 37 41.20 7.37 -12.04
N SER A 38 42.25 6.57 -12.14
CA SER A 38 42.25 5.17 -11.71
C SER A 38 41.99 5.05 -10.20
N ASP A 39 42.66 5.86 -9.39
CA ASP A 39 42.49 5.88 -7.94
C ASP A 39 41.05 6.28 -7.55
N LEU A 40 40.53 7.36 -8.12
CA LEU A 40 39.14 7.79 -7.92
C LEU A 40 38.14 6.74 -8.39
N GLY A 41 38.40 6.07 -9.52
CA GLY A 41 37.58 4.98 -10.01
C GLY A 41 37.54 3.80 -9.04
N SER A 42 38.67 3.49 -8.40
CA SER A 42 38.76 2.45 -7.38
C SER A 42 37.98 2.80 -6.12
N VAL A 43 38.10 4.05 -5.64
CA VAL A 43 37.37 4.56 -4.46
C VAL A 43 35.88 4.56 -4.73
N LEU A 44 35.44 5.08 -5.88
CA LEU A 44 34.03 5.14 -6.26
C LEU A 44 33.41 3.73 -6.36
N ARG A 45 34.15 2.76 -6.89
CA ARG A 45 33.68 1.38 -6.96
C ARG A 45 33.49 0.79 -5.55
N ASN A 46 34.46 1.00 -4.66
CA ASN A 46 34.39 0.49 -3.30
C ASN A 46 33.25 1.14 -2.51
N THR A 47 33.06 2.45 -2.60
CA THR A 47 31.96 3.15 -1.91
C THR A 47 30.60 2.71 -2.42
N LYS A 48 30.44 2.53 -3.74
CA LYS A 48 29.20 2.02 -4.33
C LYS A 48 28.92 0.58 -3.88
N GLN A 49 29.93 -0.28 -3.85
CA GLN A 49 29.78 -1.65 -3.37
C GLN A 49 29.35 -1.70 -1.89
N THR A 50 29.95 -0.88 -1.03
CA THR A 50 29.54 -0.78 0.38
C THR A 50 28.10 -0.28 0.49
N LEU A 51 27.74 0.76 -0.26
CA LEU A 51 26.37 1.29 -0.28
C LEU A 51 25.35 0.22 -0.72
N ASP A 52 25.63 -0.49 -1.81
CA ASP A 52 24.76 -1.54 -2.34
C ASP A 52 24.62 -2.70 -1.35
N ALA A 53 25.69 -3.06 -0.63
CA ALA A 53 25.66 -4.08 0.42
C ALA A 53 24.75 -3.67 1.60
N GLU A 54 24.91 -2.45 2.11
CA GLU A 54 24.09 -1.91 3.20
C GLU A 54 22.61 -1.79 2.79
N LEU A 55 22.35 -1.26 1.59
CA LEU A 55 20.99 -1.15 1.05
C LEU A 55 20.34 -2.53 0.88
N THR A 56 21.09 -3.52 0.41
CA THR A 56 20.59 -4.90 0.26
C THR A 56 20.26 -5.52 1.61
N GLN A 57 21.04 -5.23 2.65
CA GLN A 57 20.76 -5.69 4.00
C GLN A 57 19.49 -5.03 4.56
N ILE A 58 19.35 -3.71 4.44
CA ILE A 58 18.17 -2.96 4.90
C ILE A 58 16.92 -3.38 4.12
N ALA A 59 17.01 -3.56 2.80
CA ALA A 59 15.89 -3.94 1.96
C ALA A 59 15.22 -5.26 2.40
N LYS A 60 16.00 -6.21 2.92
CA LYS A 60 15.48 -7.50 3.43
C LYS A 60 14.59 -7.34 4.66
N SER A 61 14.94 -6.45 5.59
CA SER A 61 14.21 -6.25 6.85
C SER A 61 13.16 -5.14 6.79
N LEU A 62 13.27 -4.21 5.83
CA LEU A 62 12.42 -3.04 5.73
C LEU A 62 10.92 -3.38 5.68
N ALA A 63 10.53 -4.42 4.93
CA ALA A 63 9.14 -4.85 4.85
C ALA A 63 8.58 -5.29 6.21
N ALA A 64 9.36 -6.04 6.98
CA ALA A 64 8.97 -6.49 8.31
C ALA A 64 8.86 -5.32 9.30
N TRP A 65 9.83 -4.40 9.29
CA TRP A 65 9.81 -3.20 10.12
C TRP A 65 8.63 -2.29 9.79
N MET A 66 8.31 -2.10 8.51
CA MET A 66 7.12 -1.35 8.09
C MET A 66 5.83 -1.97 8.62
N VAL A 67 5.71 -3.30 8.61
CA VAL A 67 4.52 -3.98 9.16
C VAL A 67 4.41 -3.76 10.68
N ILE A 68 5.53 -3.89 11.41
CA ILE A 68 5.55 -3.67 12.87
C ILE A 68 5.15 -2.23 13.20
N ILE A 69 5.79 -1.24 12.56
CA ILE A 69 5.51 0.18 12.81
C ILE A 69 4.07 0.53 12.45
N LYS A 70 3.53 0.01 11.35
CA LYS A 70 2.13 0.24 10.96
C LYS A 70 1.15 -0.35 11.99
N LYS A 71 1.43 -1.55 12.50
CA LYS A 71 0.61 -2.18 13.56
C LYS A 71 0.67 -1.37 14.84
N GLU A 72 1.86 -0.99 15.28
CA GLU A 72 2.06 -0.23 16.51
C GLU A 72 1.37 1.14 16.43
N LYS A 73 1.55 1.85 15.31
CA LYS A 73 0.86 3.11 15.04
C LYS A 73 -0.66 2.95 15.09
N ALA A 74 -1.20 1.90 14.48
CA ALA A 74 -2.64 1.64 14.50
C ALA A 74 -3.15 1.37 15.93
N VAL A 75 -2.40 0.63 16.75
CA VAL A 75 -2.73 0.38 18.16
C VAL A 75 -2.78 1.70 18.93
N TYR A 76 -1.75 2.54 18.84
CA TYR A 76 -1.75 3.84 19.52
C TYR A 76 -2.86 4.77 19.01
N GLN A 77 -3.15 4.77 17.72
CA GLN A 77 -4.28 5.51 17.16
C GLN A 77 -5.62 5.05 17.74
N THR A 78 -5.82 3.74 17.91
CA THR A 78 -7.04 3.21 18.55
C THR A 78 -7.09 3.52 20.05
N LEU A 79 -5.97 3.43 20.77
CA LEU A 79 -5.90 3.79 22.19
C LEU A 79 -6.19 5.28 22.42
N ASN A 80 -5.79 6.14 21.48
CA ASN A 80 -6.08 7.58 21.54
C ASN A 80 -7.57 7.91 21.38
N LEU A 81 -8.39 6.97 20.89
CA LEU A 81 -9.85 7.13 20.85
C LEU A 81 -10.53 6.73 22.16
N PHE A 82 -9.79 6.10 23.09
CA PHE A 82 -10.35 5.60 24.35
C PHE A 82 -10.36 6.71 25.40
N SER A 83 -11.36 6.71 26.26
CA SER A 83 -11.38 7.61 27.41
C SER A 83 -10.56 7.00 28.55
N TYR A 84 -9.74 7.83 29.19
CA TYR A 84 -8.90 7.41 30.30
C TYR A 84 -9.54 7.78 31.64
N ASP A 85 -9.88 6.77 32.44
CA ASP A 85 -10.36 6.96 33.81
C ASP A 85 -9.17 7.03 34.78
N HIS A 86 -8.92 8.22 35.32
CA HIS A 86 -7.81 8.50 36.24
C HIS A 86 -7.98 7.79 37.59
N ALA A 87 -9.22 7.53 38.04
CA ALA A 87 -9.47 6.93 39.35
C ALA A 87 -9.12 5.43 39.37
N ARG A 88 -9.43 4.73 38.28
CA ARG A 88 -9.23 3.29 38.15
C ARG A 88 -7.98 2.92 37.36
N LYS A 89 -7.31 3.91 36.74
CA LYS A 89 -6.19 3.72 35.81
C LYS A 89 -6.56 2.74 34.69
N THR A 90 -7.78 2.83 34.19
CA THR A 90 -8.35 1.95 33.16
C THR A 90 -8.77 2.76 31.94
N LEU A 91 -8.63 2.15 30.76
CA LEU A 91 -9.16 2.71 29.52
C LEU A 91 -10.58 2.19 29.27
N ILE A 92 -11.47 3.08 28.88
CA ILE A 92 -12.86 2.78 28.55
C ILE A 92 -13.09 3.13 27.07
N ALA A 93 -13.72 2.22 26.35
CA ALA A 93 -14.02 2.39 24.94
C ALA A 93 -15.43 1.90 24.64
N GLU A 94 -16.14 2.64 23.78
CA GLU A 94 -17.39 2.20 23.18
C GLU A 94 -17.12 1.83 21.72
N ALA A 95 -17.54 0.63 21.30
CA ALA A 95 -17.33 0.15 19.94
C ALA A 95 -18.54 -0.63 19.43
N TRP A 96 -18.77 -0.55 18.12
CA TRP A 96 -19.77 -1.36 17.45
C TRP A 96 -19.18 -2.73 17.10
N CYS A 97 -19.91 -3.80 17.43
CA CYS A 97 -19.51 -5.17 17.17
C CYS A 97 -20.70 -5.98 16.67
N PRO A 98 -20.54 -6.80 15.61
CA PRO A 98 -21.56 -7.76 15.21
C PRO A 98 -21.85 -8.75 16.34
N SER A 99 -23.12 -8.92 16.70
CA SER A 99 -23.55 -9.81 17.81
C SER A 99 -23.07 -11.26 17.64
N ASN A 100 -22.88 -11.72 16.40
CA ASN A 100 -22.36 -13.06 16.10
C ASN A 100 -20.86 -13.24 16.43
N SER A 101 -20.09 -12.15 16.49
CA SER A 101 -18.65 -12.16 16.75
C SER A 101 -18.31 -11.91 18.23
N LEU A 102 -19.31 -11.51 19.02
CA LEU A 102 -19.16 -11.22 20.44
C LEU A 102 -18.61 -12.40 21.26
N PRO A 103 -19.03 -13.67 21.04
CA PRO A 103 -18.44 -14.83 21.74
C PRO A 103 -16.95 -15.01 21.43
N LEU A 104 -16.56 -14.83 20.16
CA LEU A 104 -15.17 -14.94 19.72
C LEU A 104 -14.29 -13.86 20.36
N ILE A 105 -14.78 -12.62 20.43
CA ILE A 105 -14.04 -11.53 21.08
C ILE A 105 -13.86 -11.83 22.56
N LYS A 106 -14.91 -12.27 23.27
CA LYS A 106 -14.82 -12.64 24.68
C LYS A 106 -13.79 -13.75 24.93
N SER A 107 -13.77 -14.80 24.10
CA SER A 107 -12.79 -15.89 24.27
C SER A 107 -11.37 -15.43 23.99
N THR A 108 -11.14 -14.67 22.91
CA THR A 108 -9.80 -14.15 22.58
C THR A 108 -9.25 -13.22 23.66
N LEU A 109 -10.10 -12.37 24.24
CA LEU A 109 -9.71 -11.47 25.32
C LEU A 109 -9.36 -12.23 26.59
N HIS A 110 -10.13 -13.28 26.92
CA HIS A 110 -9.83 -14.16 28.05
C HIS A 110 -8.49 -14.90 27.85
N ASP A 111 -8.24 -15.42 26.65
CA ASP A 111 -6.97 -16.09 26.32
C ASP A 111 -5.79 -15.14 26.41
N VAL A 112 -5.94 -13.89 25.94
CA VAL A 112 -4.91 -12.85 26.05
C VAL A 112 -4.66 -12.48 27.52
N ASN A 113 -5.71 -12.33 28.32
CA ASN A 113 -5.59 -12.02 29.74
C ASN A 113 -4.80 -13.12 30.48
N ASN A 114 -5.09 -14.39 30.17
CA ASN A 114 -4.41 -15.54 30.74
C ASN A 114 -2.93 -15.60 30.34
N ARG A 115 -2.62 -15.32 29.07
CA ARG A 115 -1.23 -15.27 28.59
C ARG A 115 -0.43 -14.11 29.19
N ALA A 116 -1.08 -12.97 29.41
CA ALA A 116 -0.44 -11.78 29.95
C ALA A 116 -0.29 -11.81 31.49
N GLY A 117 -0.93 -12.77 32.17
CA GLY A 117 -0.87 -12.89 33.64
C GLY A 117 -1.48 -11.69 34.37
N LEU A 118 -2.40 -10.96 33.73
CA LEU A 118 -2.98 -9.74 34.29
C LEU A 118 -4.04 -10.09 35.35
N SER A 119 -3.91 -9.47 36.53
CA SER A 119 -4.85 -9.64 37.65
C SER A 119 -6.22 -8.99 37.39
N VAL A 120 -6.27 -7.98 36.51
CA VAL A 120 -7.51 -7.27 36.16
C VAL A 120 -8.07 -7.83 34.86
N PRO A 121 -9.20 -8.55 34.87
CA PRO A 121 -9.81 -9.05 33.66
C PRO A 121 -10.37 -7.89 32.84
N SER A 122 -10.19 -7.95 31.53
CA SER A 122 -10.84 -6.99 30.62
C SER A 122 -12.34 -7.33 30.52
N ILE A 123 -13.20 -6.37 30.88
CA ILE A 123 -14.64 -6.58 30.97
C ILE A 123 -15.30 -6.06 29.69
N ILE A 124 -16.14 -6.89 29.06
CA ILE A 124 -17.00 -6.48 27.95
C ILE A 124 -18.43 -6.38 28.46
N ASN A 125 -19.01 -5.19 28.39
CA ASN A 125 -20.40 -4.94 28.72
C ASN A 125 -21.21 -4.59 27.47
N GLU A 126 -22.38 -5.19 27.32
CA GLU A 126 -23.31 -4.86 26.23
C GLU A 126 -24.18 -3.68 26.66
N ILE A 127 -24.04 -2.54 25.96
CA ILE A 127 -24.75 -1.31 26.26
C ILE A 127 -25.91 -1.17 25.27
N ARG A 128 -27.13 -0.97 25.77
CA ARG A 128 -28.28 -0.60 24.94
C ARG A 128 -28.21 0.89 24.65
N THR A 129 -28.27 1.26 23.37
CA THR A 129 -28.18 2.65 22.92
C THR A 129 -29.24 2.94 21.85
N ASN A 130 -29.65 4.22 21.76
CA ASN A 130 -30.55 4.72 20.73
C ASN A 130 -29.80 5.29 19.52
N LYS A 131 -28.45 5.24 19.51
CA LYS A 131 -27.64 5.67 18.37
C LYS A 131 -27.85 4.73 17.18
N THR A 132 -27.82 5.26 15.96
CA THR A 132 -27.93 4.45 14.75
C THR A 132 -26.67 3.59 14.57
N PRO A 133 -26.78 2.25 14.65
CA PRO A 133 -25.63 1.37 14.45
C PRO A 133 -25.18 1.36 12.97
N PRO A 134 -23.89 1.06 12.71
CA PRO A 134 -23.38 0.92 11.36
C PRO A 134 -23.93 -0.34 10.69
N THR A 135 -24.09 -0.27 9.36
CA THR A 135 -24.49 -1.43 8.55
C THR A 135 -23.28 -2.30 8.25
N TYR A 136 -23.38 -3.60 8.56
CA TYR A 136 -22.35 -4.59 8.25
C TYR A 136 -22.93 -5.68 7.34
N GLN A 137 -22.41 -5.79 6.12
CA GLN A 137 -22.79 -6.81 5.15
C GLN A 137 -21.66 -7.82 5.02
N LYS A 138 -21.97 -9.11 5.24
CA LYS A 138 -21.00 -10.17 5.00
C LYS A 138 -20.87 -10.39 3.49
N THR A 139 -19.74 -10.03 2.94
CA THR A 139 -19.41 -10.29 1.54
C THR A 139 -18.47 -11.50 1.40
N ASN A 140 -18.62 -12.25 0.32
CA ASN A 140 -17.63 -13.21 -0.14
C ASN A 140 -16.79 -12.57 -1.26
N LYS A 141 -15.71 -13.24 -1.67
CA LYS A 141 -14.92 -12.87 -2.86
C LYS A 141 -15.76 -12.79 -4.13
N PHE A 142 -17.00 -13.27 -4.17
CA PHE A 142 -17.87 -12.99 -5.31
C PHE A 142 -18.70 -11.71 -5.06
N THR A 143 -19.43 -11.68 -3.96
CA THR A 143 -20.39 -10.58 -3.73
C THR A 143 -19.75 -9.23 -3.40
N GLU A 144 -18.45 -9.14 -3.08
CA GLU A 144 -17.78 -7.87 -2.76
C GLU A 144 -17.69 -6.90 -3.94
N GLY A 145 -17.55 -7.39 -5.18
CA GLY A 145 -17.55 -6.52 -6.38
C GLY A 145 -18.90 -5.81 -6.55
N PHE A 146 -19.98 -6.59 -6.56
CA PHE A 146 -21.35 -6.06 -6.61
C PHE A 146 -21.67 -5.15 -5.42
N GLN A 147 -21.23 -5.49 -4.22
CA GLN A 147 -21.43 -4.67 -3.04
C GLN A 147 -20.70 -3.33 -3.16
N THR A 148 -19.52 -3.30 -3.74
CA THR A 148 -18.76 -2.06 -3.98
C THR A 148 -19.50 -1.13 -4.93
N ILE A 149 -20.07 -1.68 -6.02
CA ILE A 149 -20.90 -0.91 -6.97
C ILE A 149 -22.11 -0.31 -6.26
N ILE A 150 -22.81 -1.08 -5.43
CA ILE A 150 -24.00 -0.63 -4.72
C ILE A 150 -23.65 0.41 -3.66
N ASN A 151 -22.57 0.20 -2.91
CA ASN A 151 -22.09 1.14 -1.92
C ASN A 151 -21.70 2.49 -2.54
N ALA A 152 -21.31 2.52 -3.82
CA ALA A 152 -21.03 3.77 -4.55
C ALA A 152 -22.30 4.60 -4.80
N TYR A 153 -23.47 3.96 -4.96
CA TYR A 153 -24.75 4.66 -5.04
C TYR A 153 -25.24 5.14 -3.67
N GLY A 154 -24.96 4.38 -2.61
CA GLY A 154 -25.27 4.77 -1.25
C GLY A 154 -25.17 3.60 -0.27
N THR A 155 -24.92 3.90 0.99
CA THR A 155 -24.90 2.90 2.05
C THR A 155 -26.32 2.62 2.55
N ALA A 156 -26.72 1.36 2.56
CA ALA A 156 -28.02 0.93 3.09
C ALA A 156 -28.14 1.27 4.58
N LYS A 157 -29.34 1.68 5.01
CA LYS A 157 -29.62 1.94 6.42
C LYS A 157 -29.58 0.65 7.24
N TYR A 158 -29.44 0.79 8.55
CA TYR A 158 -29.45 -0.36 9.44
C TYR A 158 -30.76 -1.15 9.31
N GLN A 159 -30.64 -2.48 9.14
CA GLN A 159 -31.74 -3.42 8.90
C GLN A 159 -32.54 -3.19 7.59
N GLU A 160 -32.02 -2.39 6.67
CA GLU A 160 -32.57 -2.31 5.32
C GLU A 160 -32.21 -3.55 4.49
N VAL A 161 -33.09 -3.94 3.57
CA VAL A 161 -32.84 -5.06 2.66
C VAL A 161 -31.71 -4.67 1.72
N ASN A 162 -30.67 -5.51 1.66
CA ASN A 162 -29.54 -5.28 0.76
C ASN A 162 -29.97 -5.51 -0.70
N PRO A 163 -29.95 -4.48 -1.58
CA PRO A 163 -30.25 -4.67 -3.00
C PRO A 163 -29.16 -5.47 -3.73
N GLY A 164 -28.03 -5.79 -3.07
CA GLY A 164 -26.95 -6.64 -3.60
C GLY A 164 -27.40 -7.97 -4.15
N LEU A 165 -28.24 -8.69 -3.41
CA LEU A 165 -28.70 -10.01 -3.82
C LEU A 165 -29.48 -10.00 -5.15
N PRO A 166 -30.51 -9.17 -5.35
CA PRO A 166 -31.18 -9.09 -6.66
C PRO A 166 -30.28 -8.51 -7.75
N THR A 167 -29.40 -7.56 -7.41
CA THR A 167 -28.51 -6.89 -8.39
C THR A 167 -27.53 -7.86 -9.05
N ILE A 168 -27.07 -8.88 -8.33
CA ILE A 168 -26.19 -9.94 -8.87
C ILE A 168 -26.81 -10.61 -10.12
N VAL A 169 -28.13 -10.76 -10.15
CA VAL A 169 -28.83 -11.41 -11.27
C VAL A 169 -29.35 -10.37 -12.28
N THR A 170 -29.97 -9.30 -11.81
CA THR A 170 -30.61 -8.32 -12.68
C THR A 170 -29.62 -7.45 -13.44
N PHE A 171 -28.46 -7.14 -12.86
CA PHE A 171 -27.46 -6.28 -13.51
C PHE A 171 -26.84 -6.94 -14.75
N PRO A 172 -26.27 -8.16 -14.68
CA PRO A 172 -25.77 -8.83 -15.89
C PRO A 172 -26.87 -9.12 -16.90
N PHE A 173 -28.09 -9.41 -16.45
CA PHE A 173 -29.23 -9.64 -17.33
C PHE A 173 -29.61 -8.40 -18.15
N LEU A 174 -29.75 -7.24 -17.49
CA LEU A 174 -30.04 -5.98 -18.18
C LEU A 174 -28.89 -5.59 -19.12
N PHE A 175 -27.63 -5.81 -18.71
CA PHE A 175 -26.47 -5.60 -19.56
C PHE A 175 -26.50 -6.49 -20.82
N ALA A 176 -26.86 -7.77 -20.67
CA ALA A 176 -26.98 -8.71 -21.77
C ALA A 176 -28.09 -8.32 -22.77
N VAL A 177 -29.21 -7.78 -22.30
CA VAL A 177 -30.28 -7.27 -23.19
C VAL A 177 -29.82 -6.04 -23.97
N MET A 178 -29.08 -5.13 -23.35
CA MET A 178 -28.58 -3.91 -24.00
C MET A 178 -27.45 -4.17 -25.01
N PHE A 179 -26.55 -5.11 -24.71
CA PHE A 179 -25.38 -5.46 -25.52
C PHE A 179 -25.53 -6.83 -26.21
N GLY A 180 -26.77 -7.20 -26.57
CA GLY A 180 -27.19 -8.53 -27.05
C GLY A 180 -26.64 -8.97 -28.41
N ASP A 181 -25.34 -8.79 -28.65
CA ASP A 181 -24.60 -9.36 -29.76
C ASP A 181 -23.80 -10.58 -29.26
N PHE A 182 -24.06 -11.72 -29.89
CA PHE A 182 -23.41 -12.99 -29.57
C PHE A 182 -21.88 -12.94 -29.78
N GLY A 183 -21.42 -12.22 -30.82
CA GLY A 183 -19.99 -12.09 -31.13
C GLY A 183 -19.24 -11.31 -30.06
N HIS A 184 -19.78 -10.16 -29.65
CA HIS A 184 -19.21 -9.37 -28.56
C HIS A 184 -19.30 -10.11 -27.22
N GLY A 185 -20.41 -10.80 -26.92
CA GLY A 185 -20.57 -11.61 -25.72
C GLY A 185 -19.49 -12.69 -25.55
N LEU A 186 -19.12 -13.37 -26.65
CA LEU A 186 -18.04 -14.35 -26.63
C LEU A 186 -16.68 -13.71 -26.35
N SER A 187 -16.40 -12.52 -26.91
CA SER A 187 -15.17 -11.77 -26.64
C SER A 187 -15.06 -11.38 -25.16
N TRP A 188 -16.13 -10.87 -24.55
CA TRP A 188 -16.16 -10.54 -23.12
C TRP A 188 -15.96 -11.77 -22.23
N PHE A 189 -16.57 -12.90 -22.59
CA PHE A 189 -16.41 -14.16 -21.85
C PHE A 189 -14.94 -14.65 -21.87
N VAL A 190 -14.27 -14.56 -23.01
CA VAL A 190 -12.84 -14.91 -23.11
C VAL A 190 -11.97 -13.96 -22.27
N GLN A 191 -12.26 -12.66 -22.30
CA GLN A 191 -11.56 -11.65 -21.51
C GLN A 191 -11.68 -11.92 -19.99
N LEU A 192 -12.91 -12.13 -19.51
CA LEU A 192 -13.19 -12.43 -18.10
C LEU A 192 -12.50 -13.72 -17.65
N ARG A 193 -12.59 -14.78 -18.45
CA ARG A 193 -11.93 -16.05 -18.16
C ARG A 193 -10.41 -15.91 -18.07
N ALA A 194 -9.81 -15.12 -18.96
CA ALA A 194 -8.38 -14.84 -18.92
C ALA A 194 -7.98 -14.11 -17.63
N MET A 195 -8.75 -13.10 -17.21
CA MET A 195 -8.49 -12.35 -15.97
C MET A 195 -8.59 -13.23 -14.72
N ILE A 196 -9.58 -14.13 -14.64
CA ILE A 196 -9.72 -15.09 -13.54
C ILE A 196 -8.52 -16.06 -13.49
N TYR A 197 -8.06 -16.56 -14.64
CA TYR A 197 -6.93 -17.49 -14.69
C TYR A 197 -5.61 -16.86 -14.22
N TRP A 198 -5.38 -15.58 -14.54
CA TRP A 198 -4.15 -14.86 -14.18
C TRP A 198 -4.25 -13.97 -12.93
N GLU A 199 -5.25 -14.16 -12.07
CA GLU A 199 -5.52 -13.33 -10.89
C GLU A 199 -4.25 -13.01 -10.06
N LYS A 200 -3.42 -14.00 -9.77
CA LYS A 200 -2.22 -13.83 -8.93
C LYS A 200 -1.18 -12.90 -9.54
N SER A 201 -1.06 -12.91 -10.87
CA SER A 201 -0.11 -12.07 -11.59
C SER A 201 -0.64 -10.64 -11.72
N LEU A 202 -1.92 -10.51 -12.09
CA LEU A 202 -2.57 -9.22 -12.31
C LEU A 202 -2.75 -8.40 -11.01
N LYS A 203 -2.89 -9.05 -9.85
CA LYS A 203 -2.95 -8.35 -8.55
C LYS A 203 -1.72 -7.50 -8.23
N LYS A 204 -0.58 -7.74 -8.91
CA LYS A 204 0.65 -6.96 -8.76
C LYS A 204 0.66 -5.69 -9.62
N VAL A 205 -0.19 -5.62 -10.64
CA VAL A 205 -0.28 -4.46 -11.55
C VAL A 205 -1.01 -3.33 -10.81
N ARG A 206 -0.36 -2.17 -10.75
CA ARG A 206 -0.81 -0.99 -9.98
C ARG A 206 -1.27 0.15 -10.89
N ASP A 207 -1.93 -0.21 -11.99
CA ASP A 207 -2.61 0.76 -12.84
C ASP A 207 -4.04 0.91 -12.31
N GLU A 208 -4.50 2.15 -12.12
CA GLU A 208 -5.77 2.44 -11.45
C GLU A 208 -6.96 1.96 -12.27
N LEU A 209 -6.91 2.15 -13.59
CA LEU A 209 -7.96 1.67 -14.50
C LEU A 209 -8.04 0.13 -14.47
N PHE A 210 -6.87 -0.51 -14.48
CA PHE A 210 -6.78 -1.96 -14.44
C PHE A 210 -7.21 -2.52 -13.08
N SER A 211 -6.88 -1.84 -11.99
CA SER A 211 -7.31 -2.18 -10.63
C SER A 211 -8.82 -2.07 -10.47
N MET A 212 -9.44 -1.03 -11.05
CA MET A 212 -10.90 -0.87 -11.06
C MET A 212 -11.58 -2.00 -11.83
N ALA A 213 -11.14 -2.29 -13.06
CA ALA A 213 -11.68 -3.39 -13.87
C ALA A 213 -11.51 -4.74 -13.16
N PHE A 214 -10.30 -5.04 -12.68
CA PHE A 214 -9.98 -6.28 -11.99
C PHE A 214 -10.79 -6.49 -10.70
N THR A 215 -11.08 -5.42 -9.94
CA THR A 215 -11.88 -5.49 -8.71
C THR A 215 -13.35 -5.80 -9.01
N VAL A 216 -13.86 -5.36 -10.16
CA VAL A 216 -15.23 -5.65 -10.58
C VAL A 216 -15.34 -7.05 -11.22
N ASP A 217 -14.32 -7.45 -12.01
CA ASP A 217 -14.37 -8.63 -12.89
C ASP A 217 -14.02 -9.96 -12.20
N ILE A 218 -13.11 -9.98 -11.21
CA ILE A 218 -12.69 -11.22 -10.51
C ILE A 218 -13.54 -11.57 -9.30
N LEU A 219 -14.47 -10.67 -8.99
CA LEU A 219 -15.52 -10.89 -8.03
C LEU A 219 -16.85 -11.27 -8.72
N CYS A 220 -16.93 -11.34 -10.05
CA CYS A 220 -18.04 -11.99 -10.77
C CYS A 220 -17.66 -13.39 -11.28
#